data_AF-A0A1I2SXQ2-F1
#
_entry.id   AF-A0A1I2SXQ2-F1
#
_cell.length_a   1.000
_cell.length_b   1.000
_cell.length_c   1.000
_cell.angle_alpha   90.00
_cell.angle_beta   90.00
_cell.angle_gamma   90.00
#
_symmetry.space_group_name_H-M   'P 1'
#
loop_
_entity.id
_entity.type
_entity.pdbx_description
1 polymer ?
#
loop_
_entity_poly.entity_id
_entity_poly.type
_entity_poly.pdbx_seq_one_letter_code
_entity_poly.pdbx_strand_id
1 'polypeptide(L)'
;MTLVNLRAYWRFLVVVYQFFPLIVAYARDRNRFVLFGGSRKVTPDMRVRRAGILLDSLLTLGPTFIKLGQLLSTRPDILPPEYIEVLSSLQDDVPPAPWEESRQVLEAELGPVSEAFDGFDPDPISGASLGQVYTAEYEGDPVAVKVRRPDIEKLVEADLRVVRWSLPIVRRFIGEGRAFSLENLADEFAKTIRQEMDYARERRILDEIRANFEEDDAIRIPEPVEERSGPRVLTMEYLPGTKINDVAAIDEKGIDRTQLATTLQRVYLQMIIDDGVFHADPHPGNLAVDDEGRIIFYDFGMSGQVDPFVQEKIVDFYVAIANQNIDGILDALVEMGTLSPEADRQVMGDVMELAIADARGEDIEQYRVQQIIEQVESTIYEFPLRLPRNLALVLRVATVVEGVCVTLDPKFDFIAVATAYLREEGYYEETARELARDAGRQVQQTSQALFTVPTKLDRALDRVERENLAVNIRIEDENGVFDRLARRIVYGILLSVGALSTAILYAFDQTSVVPAAVAALLTIPVVVLLYRSFRTKRGVRATPQFTRQNLKDRRGDD
;
A
#
# COMPACT_ATOMS: atom_id res chain seq x y z
N MET A 1 20.28 -19.04 26.94
CA MET A 1 19.13 -18.10 26.90
C MET A 1 19.52 -16.85 27.65
N THR A 2 19.46 -15.68 27.03
CA THR A 2 19.71 -14.40 27.72
C THR A 2 18.51 -14.05 28.62
N LEU A 3 18.72 -13.26 29.68
CA LEU A 3 17.64 -12.76 30.57
C LEU A 3 16.50 -12.07 29.79
N VAL A 4 16.85 -11.44 28.67
CA VAL A 4 15.92 -10.81 27.72
C VAL A 4 14.98 -11.85 27.07
N ASN A 5 15.46 -13.06 26.76
CA ASN A 5 14.62 -14.11 26.20
C ASN A 5 13.63 -14.65 27.22
N LEU A 6 14.02 -14.77 28.49
CA LEU A 6 13.13 -15.27 29.55
C LEU A 6 11.94 -14.31 29.78
N ARG A 7 12.21 -12.99 29.78
CA ARG A 7 11.15 -11.97 29.84
C ARG A 7 10.21 -12.02 28.64
N ALA A 8 10.74 -12.18 27.43
CA ALA A 8 9.92 -12.31 26.23
C ALA A 8 9.02 -13.56 26.27
N TYR A 9 9.50 -14.70 26.77
CA TYR A 9 8.67 -15.90 26.94
C TYR A 9 7.57 -15.72 27.99
N TRP A 10 7.89 -15.11 29.15
CA TRP A 10 6.88 -14.79 30.15
C TRP A 10 5.83 -13.83 29.58
N ARG A 11 6.29 -12.78 28.89
CA ARG A 11 5.43 -11.80 28.23
C ARG A 11 4.54 -12.46 27.17
N PHE A 12 5.07 -13.39 26.39
CA PHE A 12 4.31 -14.19 25.44
C PHE A 12 3.17 -14.96 26.14
N LEU A 13 3.44 -15.60 27.27
CA LEU A 13 2.40 -16.31 28.03
C LEU A 13 1.31 -15.36 28.55
N VAL A 14 1.69 -14.18 29.05
CA VAL A 14 0.74 -13.15 29.49
C VAL A 14 -0.15 -12.69 28.33
N VAL A 15 0.45 -12.42 27.16
CA VAL A 15 -0.27 -12.00 25.96
C VAL A 15 -1.21 -13.10 25.47
N VAL A 16 -0.74 -14.34 25.39
CA VAL A 16 -1.57 -15.50 25.01
C VAL A 16 -2.71 -15.71 25.99
N TYR A 17 -2.46 -15.55 27.29
CA TYR A 17 -3.48 -15.65 28.34
C TYR A 17 -4.54 -14.55 28.19
N GLN A 18 -4.11 -13.30 27.97
CA GLN A 18 -5.02 -12.16 27.79
C GLN A 18 -5.91 -12.36 26.56
N PHE A 19 -5.34 -12.82 25.44
CA PHE A 19 -6.10 -13.09 24.21
C PHE A 19 -6.82 -14.44 24.21
N PHE A 20 -6.63 -15.29 25.22
CA PHE A 20 -7.23 -16.63 25.27
C PHE A 20 -8.76 -16.64 25.09
N PRO A 21 -9.55 -15.74 25.72
CA PRO A 21 -10.99 -15.69 25.52
C PRO A 21 -11.38 -15.45 24.06
N LEU A 22 -10.64 -14.58 23.36
CA LEU A 22 -10.85 -14.30 21.94
C LEU A 22 -10.44 -15.49 21.06
N ILE A 23 -9.28 -16.09 21.33
CA ILE A 23 -8.80 -17.28 20.61
C ILE A 23 -9.84 -18.42 20.69
N VAL A 24 -10.38 -18.67 21.88
CA VAL A 24 -11.43 -19.68 22.08
C VAL A 24 -12.72 -19.30 21.35
N ALA A 25 -13.14 -18.03 21.40
CA ALA A 25 -14.32 -17.56 20.69
C ALA A 25 -14.21 -17.78 19.17
N TYR A 26 -13.09 -17.38 18.56
CA TYR A 26 -12.81 -17.59 17.14
C TYR A 26 -12.72 -19.07 16.77
N ALA A 27 -12.10 -19.90 17.61
CA ALA A 27 -12.05 -21.34 17.38
C ALA A 27 -13.45 -21.99 17.43
N ARG A 28 -14.34 -21.50 18.31
CA ARG A 28 -15.75 -21.95 18.41
C ARG A 28 -16.62 -21.53 17.24
N ASP A 29 -16.26 -20.46 16.53
CA ASP A 29 -16.99 -20.03 15.33
C ASP A 29 -16.68 -20.90 14.14
N ARG A 30 -15.41 -21.33 14.00
CA ARG A 30 -15.00 -22.24 12.94
C ARG A 30 -15.58 -23.62 13.15
N ASN A 31 -15.52 -24.11 14.40
CA ASN A 31 -16.05 -25.39 14.80
C ASN A 31 -16.91 -25.22 16.06
N ARG A 32 -18.20 -25.56 16.01
CA ARG A 32 -19.13 -25.36 17.15
C ARG A 32 -18.60 -25.86 18.51
N PHE A 33 -17.73 -26.88 18.51
CA PHE A 33 -17.06 -27.49 19.65
C PHE A 33 -15.53 -27.34 19.65
N VAL A 34 -14.97 -26.28 19.04
CA VAL A 34 -13.52 -25.98 18.91
C VAL A 34 -12.78 -26.94 17.97
N LEU A 35 -12.96 -28.25 18.13
CA LEU A 35 -12.32 -29.28 17.33
C LEU A 35 -13.26 -29.94 16.29
N PHE A 36 -14.59 -29.82 16.47
CA PHE A 36 -15.59 -30.44 15.60
C PHE A 36 -16.91 -29.64 15.55
N GLY A 37 -17.76 -29.93 14.57
CA GLY A 37 -19.08 -29.29 14.34
C GLY A 37 -19.04 -28.16 13.30
N GLY A 38 -20.19 -27.85 12.69
CA GLY A 38 -20.30 -26.81 11.65
C GLY A 38 -20.01 -25.39 12.16
N SER A 39 -19.74 -24.47 11.22
CA SER A 39 -19.45 -23.07 11.52
C SER A 39 -20.66 -22.37 12.13
N ARG A 40 -20.41 -21.41 13.03
CA ARG A 40 -21.44 -20.52 13.58
C ARG A 40 -21.54 -19.26 12.74
N LYS A 41 -22.76 -18.76 12.54
CA LYS A 41 -22.96 -17.39 12.04
C LYS A 41 -22.64 -16.42 13.18
N VAL A 42 -21.70 -15.50 12.92
CA VAL A 42 -21.32 -14.43 13.86
C VAL A 42 -22.20 -13.22 13.57
N THR A 43 -22.99 -12.80 14.55
CA THR A 43 -23.85 -11.60 14.42
C THR A 43 -23.04 -10.31 14.68
N PRO A 44 -23.52 -9.15 14.21
CA PRO A 44 -22.91 -7.84 14.53
C PRO A 44 -22.73 -7.60 16.03
N ASP A 45 -23.74 -7.91 16.86
CA ASP A 45 -23.65 -7.76 18.32
C ASP A 45 -22.50 -8.58 18.94
N MET A 46 -22.26 -9.78 18.40
CA MET A 46 -21.14 -10.62 18.84
C MET A 46 -19.79 -10.01 18.46
N ARG A 47 -19.70 -9.28 17.33
CA ARG A 47 -18.50 -8.58 16.90
C ARG A 47 -18.20 -7.39 17.80
N VAL A 48 -19.19 -6.54 18.08
CA VAL A 48 -19.06 -5.40 19.01
C VAL A 48 -18.60 -5.87 20.38
N ARG A 49 -19.22 -6.93 20.94
CA ARG A 49 -18.81 -7.47 22.24
C ARG A 49 -17.36 -7.97 22.25
N ARG A 50 -16.90 -8.58 21.16
CA ARG A 50 -15.52 -9.06 21.05
C ARG A 50 -14.53 -7.94 20.82
N ALA A 51 -14.92 -6.91 20.07
CA ALA A 51 -14.14 -5.70 19.92
C ALA A 51 -13.92 -5.02 21.29
N GLY A 52 -14.92 -5.02 22.16
CA GLY A 52 -14.76 -4.56 23.56
C GLY A 52 -13.77 -5.41 24.37
N ILE A 53 -13.79 -6.74 24.23
CA ILE A 53 -12.80 -7.63 24.88
C ILE A 53 -11.39 -7.39 24.31
N LEU A 54 -11.28 -7.15 23.00
CA LEU A 54 -10.02 -6.82 22.35
C LEU A 54 -9.48 -5.50 22.90
N LEU A 55 -10.31 -4.45 22.95
CA LEU A 55 -9.97 -3.14 23.52
C LEU A 55 -9.41 -3.28 24.94
N ASP A 56 -10.14 -3.95 25.83
CA ASP A 56 -9.72 -4.20 27.22
C ASP A 56 -8.40 -4.98 27.29
N SER A 57 -8.21 -5.96 26.40
CA SER A 57 -6.95 -6.71 26.29
C SER A 57 -5.79 -5.82 25.87
N LEU A 58 -5.99 -4.92 24.90
CA LEU A 58 -4.95 -4.02 24.42
C LEU A 58 -4.57 -3.00 25.50
N LEU A 59 -5.55 -2.42 26.20
CA LEU A 59 -5.33 -1.53 27.35
C LEU A 59 -4.56 -2.23 28.48
N THR A 60 -4.96 -3.46 28.84
CA THR A 60 -4.31 -4.24 29.89
C THR A 60 -2.87 -4.61 29.54
N LEU A 61 -2.59 -4.89 28.26
CA LEU A 61 -1.24 -5.21 27.80
C LEU A 61 -0.35 -3.95 27.75
N GLY A 62 -0.93 -2.75 27.71
CA GLY A 62 -0.21 -1.50 27.88
C GLY A 62 0.28 -0.88 26.56
N PRO A 63 1.25 0.05 26.63
CA PRO A 63 1.58 0.99 25.55
C PRO A 63 1.76 0.39 24.16
N THR A 64 2.52 -0.70 24.04
CA THR A 64 2.78 -1.34 22.75
C THR A 64 1.49 -1.82 22.10
N PHE A 65 0.61 -2.45 22.86
CA PHE A 65 -0.63 -3.02 22.33
C PHE A 65 -1.71 -1.95 22.11
N ILE A 66 -1.70 -0.87 22.90
CA ILE A 66 -2.52 0.32 22.63
C ILE A 66 -2.15 0.91 21.26
N LYS A 67 -0.86 1.16 21.00
CA LYS A 67 -0.38 1.64 19.69
C LYS A 67 -0.67 0.66 18.55
N LEU A 68 -0.57 -0.66 18.80
CA LEU A 68 -0.97 -1.67 17.82
C LEU A 68 -2.47 -1.59 17.51
N GLY A 69 -3.31 -1.36 18.52
CA GLY A 69 -4.74 -1.14 18.36
C GLY A 69 -5.08 0.10 17.54
N GLN A 70 -4.38 1.21 17.79
CA GLN A 70 -4.50 2.45 17.02
C GLN A 70 -4.08 2.26 15.56
N LEU A 71 -3.05 1.46 15.27
CA LEU A 71 -2.69 1.11 13.89
C LEU A 71 -3.74 0.18 13.25
N LEU A 72 -4.32 -0.73 14.02
CA LEU A 72 -5.32 -1.67 13.51
C LEU A 72 -6.67 -1.00 13.24
N SER A 73 -7.06 0.02 14.02
CA SER A 73 -8.31 0.77 13.80
C SER A 73 -8.30 1.51 12.45
N THR A 74 -7.12 1.78 11.88
CA THR A 74 -7.00 2.48 10.59
C THR A 74 -6.92 1.52 9.40
N ARG A 75 -7.14 0.20 9.61
CA ARG A 75 -6.95 -0.85 8.60
C ARG A 75 -8.24 -1.64 8.35
N PRO A 76 -9.18 -1.08 7.55
CA PRO A 76 -10.43 -1.75 7.20
C PRO A 76 -10.24 -3.02 6.37
N ASP A 77 -9.06 -3.21 5.78
CA ASP A 77 -8.65 -4.45 5.12
C ASP A 77 -8.38 -5.61 6.10
N ILE A 78 -8.21 -5.31 7.39
CA ILE A 78 -7.82 -6.28 8.43
C ILE A 78 -8.93 -6.51 9.45
N LEU A 79 -9.56 -5.43 9.92
CA LEU A 79 -10.62 -5.47 10.92
C LEU A 79 -11.99 -5.12 10.33
N PRO A 80 -13.06 -5.80 10.76
CA PRO A 80 -14.41 -5.43 10.33
C PRO A 80 -14.83 -4.08 10.96
N PRO A 81 -15.81 -3.36 10.37
CA PRO A 81 -16.19 -2.02 10.81
C PRO A 81 -16.53 -1.92 12.29
N GLU A 82 -17.20 -2.93 12.85
CA GLU A 82 -17.60 -2.94 14.26
C GLU A 82 -16.40 -2.99 15.22
N TYR A 83 -15.24 -3.48 14.76
CA TYR A 83 -14.01 -3.46 15.56
C TYR A 83 -13.30 -2.12 15.43
N ILE A 84 -13.28 -1.54 14.24
CA ILE A 84 -12.68 -0.21 14.00
C ILE A 84 -13.37 0.84 14.88
N GLU A 85 -14.71 0.84 14.91
CA GLU A 85 -15.50 1.77 15.72
C GLU A 85 -15.21 1.65 17.22
N VAL A 86 -15.00 0.43 17.74
CA VAL A 86 -14.65 0.27 19.15
C VAL A 86 -13.20 0.66 19.42
N LEU A 87 -12.27 0.30 18.52
CA LEU A 87 -10.86 0.60 18.69
C LEU A 87 -10.51 2.07 18.43
N SER A 88 -11.35 2.84 17.72
CA SER A 88 -11.16 4.29 17.58
C SER A 88 -11.22 5.00 18.94
N SER A 89 -11.88 4.41 19.94
CA SER A 89 -11.87 4.88 21.33
C SER A 89 -10.55 4.65 22.09
N LEU A 90 -9.51 4.05 21.48
CA LEU A 90 -8.15 3.94 22.07
C LEU A 90 -7.42 5.30 22.22
N GLN A 91 -8.16 6.39 22.11
CA GLN A 91 -7.69 7.75 22.26
C GLN A 91 -8.11 8.25 23.62
N ASP A 92 -7.42 7.78 24.68
CA ASP A 92 -7.55 8.33 26.03
C ASP A 92 -6.33 8.00 26.90
N ASP A 93 -6.04 8.91 27.84
CA ASP A 93 -4.85 9.00 28.68
C ASP A 93 -4.45 7.66 29.33
N VAL A 94 -3.25 7.19 28.99
CA VAL A 94 -2.62 6.10 29.74
C VAL A 94 -2.11 6.69 31.04
N PRO A 95 -2.45 6.13 32.22
CA PRO A 95 -2.00 6.66 33.50
C PRO A 95 -0.50 6.97 33.49
N PRO A 96 -0.09 8.18 33.93
CA PRO A 96 1.31 8.53 33.96
C PRO A 96 2.07 7.57 34.89
N ALA A 97 3.31 7.29 34.54
CA ALA A 97 4.23 6.59 35.44
C ALA A 97 4.55 7.50 36.63
N PRO A 98 4.96 6.93 37.77
CA PRO A 98 5.36 7.71 38.93
C PRO A 98 6.51 8.68 38.57
N TRP A 99 6.41 9.91 39.06
CA TRP A 99 7.40 10.98 38.83
C TRP A 99 8.85 10.52 39.07
N GLU A 100 9.10 9.78 40.16
CA GLU A 100 10.45 9.32 40.52
C GLU A 100 11.12 8.44 39.45
N GLU A 101 10.34 7.72 38.66
CA GLU A 101 10.91 6.92 37.56
C GLU A 101 11.20 7.79 36.32
N SER A 102 10.30 8.73 36.01
CA SER A 102 10.48 9.70 34.91
C SER A 102 11.64 10.66 35.19
N ARG A 103 11.78 11.08 36.44
CA ARG A 103 12.91 11.87 36.93
C ARG A 103 14.25 11.18 36.67
N GLN A 104 14.35 9.87 36.90
CA GLN A 104 15.59 9.13 36.62
C GLN A 104 15.94 9.14 35.13
N VAL A 105 14.93 9.07 34.24
CA VAL A 105 15.14 9.16 32.80
C VAL A 105 15.64 10.54 32.42
N LEU A 106 15.01 11.59 32.96
CA LEU A 106 15.37 12.98 32.72
C LEU A 106 16.79 13.28 33.23
N GLU A 107 17.10 12.90 34.47
CA GLU A 107 18.41 13.15 35.09
C GLU A 107 19.55 12.37 34.41
N ALA A 108 19.24 11.19 33.86
CA ALA A 108 20.19 10.41 33.09
C ALA A 108 20.46 10.97 31.68
N GLU A 109 19.62 11.89 31.18
CA GLU A 109 19.76 12.51 29.86
C GLU A 109 20.32 13.93 29.96
N LEU A 110 19.78 14.74 30.87
CA LEU A 110 20.05 16.19 30.97
C LEU A 110 20.85 16.60 32.21
N GLY A 111 21.15 15.66 33.12
CA GLY A 111 21.70 15.96 34.44
C GLY A 111 20.60 16.36 35.46
N PRO A 112 20.97 16.79 36.68
CA PRO A 112 20.00 17.09 37.74
C PRO A 112 18.89 18.04 37.28
N VAL A 113 17.62 17.72 37.55
CA VAL A 113 16.46 18.53 37.07
C VAL A 113 16.59 19.99 37.48
N SER A 114 17.05 20.24 38.71
CA SER A 114 17.26 21.58 39.28
C SER A 114 18.40 22.37 38.65
N GLU A 115 19.28 21.73 37.89
CA GLU A 115 20.34 22.40 37.11
C GLU A 115 19.94 22.56 35.64
N ALA A 116 19.00 21.73 35.16
CA ALA A 116 18.54 21.73 33.78
C ALA A 116 17.41 22.74 33.53
N PHE A 117 16.57 23.02 34.52
CA PHE A 117 15.39 23.88 34.44
C PHE A 117 15.33 24.83 35.65
N ASP A 118 14.80 26.03 35.44
CA ASP A 118 14.60 27.05 36.50
C ASP A 118 13.44 26.66 37.43
N GLY A 119 12.42 26.00 36.87
CA GLY A 119 11.27 25.44 37.56
C GLY A 119 10.78 24.19 36.85
N PHE A 120 10.24 23.22 37.59
CA PHE A 120 9.71 21.99 37.01
C PHE A 120 8.50 21.51 37.81
N ASP A 121 7.37 21.31 37.13
CA ASP A 121 6.18 20.73 37.73
C ASP A 121 6.25 19.19 37.66
N PRO A 122 6.31 18.46 38.80
CA PRO A 122 6.35 17.01 38.81
C PRO A 122 5.01 16.36 38.42
N ASP A 123 3.92 17.12 38.31
CA ASP A 123 2.63 16.62 37.84
C ASP A 123 2.56 16.72 36.30
N PRO A 124 2.42 15.59 35.58
CA PRO A 124 2.41 15.61 34.12
C PRO A 124 1.10 16.19 33.58
N ILE A 125 1.19 17.03 32.56
CA ILE A 125 0.03 17.60 31.85
C ILE A 125 -0.61 16.60 30.89
N SER A 126 0.13 15.57 30.46
CA SER A 126 -0.38 14.53 29.55
C SER A 126 0.39 13.21 29.69
N GLY A 127 -0.35 12.09 29.68
CA GLY A 127 0.18 10.74 29.70
C GLY A 127 0.14 10.09 28.32
N ALA A 128 1.03 10.50 27.42
CA ALA A 128 1.15 9.84 26.11
C ALA A 128 1.47 8.34 26.24
N SER A 129 1.23 7.58 25.16
CA SER A 129 1.40 6.12 25.18
C SER A 129 2.85 5.69 25.45
N LEU A 130 3.84 6.38 24.86
CA LEU A 130 5.26 6.04 24.99
C LEU A 130 6.06 7.00 25.88
N GLY A 131 5.47 8.13 26.27
CA GLY A 131 6.09 9.18 27.08
C GLY A 131 5.11 9.90 27.98
N GLN A 132 5.57 10.93 28.67
CA GLN A 132 4.77 11.85 29.49
C GLN A 132 5.24 13.26 29.21
N VAL A 133 4.33 14.22 29.26
CA VAL A 133 4.66 15.63 29.07
C VAL A 133 4.51 16.36 30.40
N TYR A 134 5.53 17.13 30.76
CA TYR A 134 5.59 17.97 31.94
C TYR A 134 5.71 19.43 31.55
N THR A 135 5.30 20.33 32.44
CA THR A 135 5.56 21.76 32.31
C THR A 135 6.78 22.16 33.14
N ALA A 136 7.65 22.96 32.56
CA ALA A 136 8.84 23.48 33.21
C ALA A 136 9.11 24.93 32.77
N GLU A 137 10.12 25.54 33.37
CA GLU A 137 10.61 26.88 33.04
C GLU A 137 12.09 26.76 32.65
N TYR A 138 12.47 27.36 31.53
CA TYR A 138 13.83 27.36 31.00
C TYR A 138 14.21 28.75 30.51
N GLU A 139 15.25 29.34 31.10
CA GLU A 139 15.70 30.70 30.85
C GLU A 139 14.61 31.78 31.06
N GLY A 140 13.65 31.48 31.95
CA GLY A 140 12.49 32.32 32.25
C GLY A 140 11.26 32.08 31.36
N ASP A 141 11.36 31.22 30.35
CA ASP A 141 10.27 30.91 29.43
C ASP A 141 9.60 29.57 29.75
N PRO A 142 8.26 29.46 29.58
CA PRO A 142 7.55 28.22 29.84
C PRO A 142 7.83 27.18 28.74
N VAL A 143 8.18 25.96 29.13
CA VAL A 143 8.51 24.86 28.22
C VAL A 143 7.73 23.59 28.54
N ALA A 144 7.40 22.83 27.50
CA ALA A 144 6.87 21.48 27.58
C ALA A 144 8.03 20.47 27.47
N VAL A 145 8.12 19.55 28.44
CA VAL A 145 9.17 18.54 28.52
C VAL A 145 8.56 17.16 28.34
N LYS A 146 8.72 16.59 27.15
CA LYS A 146 8.28 15.23 26.80
C LYS A 146 9.37 14.23 27.22
N VAL A 147 9.06 13.38 28.20
CA VAL A 147 9.98 12.37 28.76
C VAL A 147 9.51 10.98 28.38
N ARG A 148 10.43 10.17 27.84
CA ARG A 148 10.13 8.80 27.46
C ARG A 148 9.86 7.95 28.70
N ARG A 149 8.85 7.06 28.64
CA ARG A 149 8.51 6.20 29.77
C ARG A 149 9.70 5.33 30.20
N PRO A 150 9.93 5.14 31.50
CA PRO A 150 11.01 4.31 32.02
C PRO A 150 10.87 2.87 31.51
N ASP A 151 12.00 2.26 31.13
CA ASP A 151 12.09 0.88 30.62
C ASP A 151 11.20 0.52 29.40
N ILE A 152 10.55 1.50 28.76
CA ILE A 152 9.60 1.28 27.66
C ILE A 152 10.22 0.55 26.47
N GLU A 153 11.48 0.86 26.15
CA GLU A 153 12.22 0.25 25.04
C GLU A 153 12.35 -1.27 25.22
N LYS A 154 12.63 -1.74 26.44
CA LYS A 154 12.74 -3.18 26.74
C LYS A 154 11.38 -3.86 26.66
N LEU A 155 10.32 -3.17 27.08
CA LEU A 155 8.94 -3.67 26.99
C LEU A 155 8.52 -3.81 25.53
N VAL A 156 8.71 -2.76 24.73
CA VAL A 156 8.39 -2.73 23.30
C VAL A 156 9.16 -3.83 22.56
N GLU A 157 10.46 -3.99 22.78
CA GLU A 157 11.24 -5.05 22.12
C GLU A 157 10.83 -6.47 22.53
N ALA A 158 10.32 -6.66 23.75
CA ALA A 158 9.72 -7.93 24.15
C ALA A 158 8.38 -8.15 23.45
N ASP A 159 7.52 -7.14 23.41
CA ASP A 159 6.19 -7.18 22.80
C ASP A 159 6.25 -7.37 21.27
N LEU A 160 7.16 -6.68 20.58
CA LEU A 160 7.41 -6.89 19.14
C LEU A 160 7.83 -8.32 18.83
N ARG A 161 8.58 -8.95 19.73
CA ARG A 161 8.96 -10.36 19.61
C ARG A 161 7.76 -11.28 19.80
N VAL A 162 6.88 -10.96 20.75
CA VAL A 162 5.63 -11.67 20.96
C VAL A 162 4.72 -11.57 19.73
N VAL A 163 4.56 -10.38 19.14
CA VAL A 163 3.82 -10.18 17.90
C VAL A 163 4.39 -11.08 16.80
N ARG A 164 5.71 -11.05 16.57
CA ARG A 164 6.37 -11.91 15.57
C ARG A 164 6.17 -13.40 15.84
N TRP A 165 6.24 -13.86 17.09
CA TRP A 165 5.98 -15.27 17.45
C TRP A 165 4.52 -15.68 17.29
N SER A 166 3.58 -14.73 17.35
CA SER A 166 2.16 -14.98 17.17
C SER A 166 1.76 -15.12 15.69
N LEU A 167 2.48 -14.49 14.76
CA LEU A 167 2.15 -14.50 13.32
C LEU A 167 1.97 -15.91 12.73
N PRO A 168 2.85 -16.91 12.98
CA PRO A 168 2.65 -18.27 12.48
C PRO A 168 1.39 -18.95 13.02
N ILE A 169 1.00 -18.62 14.26
CA ILE A 169 -0.20 -19.16 14.90
C ILE A 169 -1.43 -18.54 14.25
N VAL A 170 -1.46 -17.21 14.13
CA VAL A 170 -2.57 -16.47 13.52
C VAL A 170 -2.77 -16.89 12.07
N ARG A 171 -1.69 -17.09 11.30
CA ARG A 171 -1.71 -17.62 9.92
C ARG A 171 -2.46 -18.94 9.79
N ARG A 172 -2.53 -19.76 10.83
CA ARG A 172 -3.30 -21.03 10.79
C ARG A 172 -4.83 -20.79 10.78
N PHE A 173 -5.26 -19.64 11.27
CA PHE A 173 -6.66 -19.26 11.41
C PHE A 173 -7.17 -18.34 10.28
N ILE A 174 -6.29 -17.53 9.68
CA ILE A 174 -6.62 -16.61 8.58
C ILE A 174 -6.17 -17.16 7.21
N GLY A 175 -6.82 -16.72 6.12
CA GLY A 175 -6.44 -17.12 4.75
C GLY A 175 -5.09 -16.53 4.31
N GLU A 176 -4.44 -17.12 3.30
CA GLU A 176 -3.07 -16.74 2.89
C GLU A 176 -2.91 -15.25 2.52
N GLY A 177 -3.88 -14.65 1.84
CA GLY A 177 -3.84 -13.23 1.48
C GLY A 177 -3.83 -12.29 2.71
N ARG A 178 -4.69 -12.57 3.70
CA ARG A 178 -4.74 -11.80 4.96
C ARG A 178 -3.50 -12.01 5.83
N ALA A 179 -2.89 -13.19 5.76
CA ALA A 179 -1.66 -13.48 6.49
C ALA A 179 -0.49 -12.61 5.99
N PHE A 180 -0.36 -12.43 4.68
CA PHE A 180 0.66 -11.56 4.10
C PHE A 180 0.45 -10.09 4.50
N SER A 181 -0.78 -9.58 4.45
CA SER A 181 -1.09 -8.21 4.92
C SER A 181 -0.76 -8.03 6.40
N LEU A 182 -1.01 -9.02 7.25
CA LEU A 182 -0.72 -8.96 8.68
C LEU A 182 0.78 -9.00 9.00
N GLU A 183 1.57 -9.80 8.26
CA GLU A 183 3.03 -9.80 8.39
C GLU A 183 3.62 -8.43 8.05
N ASN A 184 3.16 -7.83 6.94
CA ASN A 184 3.56 -6.50 6.52
C ASN A 184 3.19 -5.42 7.54
N LEU A 185 1.98 -5.50 8.10
CA LEU A 185 1.53 -4.59 9.16
C LEU A 185 2.40 -4.73 10.41
N ALA A 186 2.76 -5.96 10.80
CA ALA A 186 3.60 -6.18 11.98
C ALA A 186 5.00 -5.59 11.80
N ASP A 187 5.58 -5.67 10.61
CA ASP A 187 6.88 -5.05 10.30
C ASP A 187 6.78 -3.52 10.28
N GLU A 188 5.71 -2.97 9.71
CA GLU A 188 5.42 -1.54 9.70
C GLU A 188 5.20 -1.00 11.12
N PHE A 189 4.43 -1.71 11.93
CA PHE A 189 4.23 -1.40 13.35
C PHE A 189 5.56 -1.38 14.10
N ALA A 190 6.40 -2.40 13.90
CA ALA A 190 7.70 -2.50 14.53
C ALA A 190 8.66 -1.37 14.10
N LYS A 191 8.54 -0.86 12.88
CA LYS A 191 9.29 0.31 12.41
C LYS A 191 8.76 1.58 13.08
N THR A 192 7.45 1.81 13.00
CA THR A 192 6.77 3.02 13.47
C THR A 192 6.96 3.23 14.97
N ILE A 193 6.72 2.19 15.79
CA ILE A 193 6.87 2.34 17.24
C ILE A 193 8.31 2.61 17.68
N ARG A 194 9.32 2.15 16.92
CA ARG A 194 10.72 2.50 17.19
C ARG A 194 11.03 3.94 16.82
N GLN A 195 10.45 4.43 15.72
CA GLN A 195 10.58 5.82 15.31
C GLN A 195 9.92 6.77 16.33
N GLU A 196 8.75 6.41 16.87
CA GLU A 196 8.09 7.20 17.92
C GLU A 196 8.86 7.21 19.27
N MET A 197 9.73 6.24 19.52
CA MET A 197 10.59 6.22 20.74
C MET A 197 11.88 7.03 20.59
N ASP A 198 12.17 7.54 19.39
CA ASP A 198 13.36 8.34 19.08
C ASP A 198 12.99 9.82 19.02
N TYR A 199 13.11 10.50 20.17
CA TYR A 199 12.80 11.93 20.26
C TYR A 199 13.78 12.83 19.52
N ALA A 200 14.98 12.34 19.19
CA ALA A 200 15.88 13.07 18.31
C ALA A 200 15.37 13.05 16.86
N ARG A 201 14.68 11.99 16.43
CA ARG A 201 13.96 11.99 15.14
C ARG A 201 12.78 12.95 15.19
N GLU A 202 11.97 12.88 16.25
CA GLU A 202 10.80 13.76 16.41
C GLU A 202 11.21 15.24 16.34
N ARG A 203 12.27 15.64 17.06
CA ARG A 203 12.82 17.01 16.99
C ARG A 203 13.19 17.42 15.56
N ARG A 204 13.89 16.57 14.80
CA ARG A 204 14.28 16.90 13.42
C ARG A 204 13.06 17.15 12.53
N ILE A 205 12.00 16.38 12.71
CA ILE A 205 10.75 16.56 11.95
C ILE A 205 10.03 17.84 12.39
N LEU A 206 10.00 18.11 13.71
CA LEU A 206 9.46 19.36 14.25
C LEU A 206 10.19 20.57 13.65
N ASP A 207 11.54 20.55 13.65
CA ASP A 207 12.37 21.60 13.05
C ASP A 207 12.10 21.76 11.54
N GLU A 208 12.01 20.65 10.81
CA GLU A 208 11.75 20.64 9.36
C GLU A 208 10.38 21.22 9.02
N ILE A 209 9.31 20.75 9.69
CA ILE A 209 7.96 21.25 9.44
C ILE A 209 7.83 22.71 9.92
N ARG A 210 8.42 23.08 11.06
CA ARG A 210 8.44 24.47 11.53
C ARG A 210 9.08 25.40 10.50
N ALA A 211 10.20 25.00 9.90
CA ALA A 211 10.88 25.81 8.88
C ALA A 211 10.01 26.04 7.63
N ASN A 212 9.18 25.07 7.24
CA ASN A 212 8.26 25.23 6.10
C ASN A 212 7.14 26.24 6.37
N PHE A 213 6.83 26.53 7.64
CA PHE A 213 5.77 27.45 8.05
C PHE A 213 6.29 28.71 8.75
N GLU A 214 7.59 29.04 8.64
CA GLU A 214 8.19 30.21 9.31
C GLU A 214 7.53 31.54 8.90
N GLU A 215 7.00 31.62 7.68
CA GLU A 215 6.32 32.81 7.13
C GLU A 215 4.79 32.77 7.27
N ASP A 216 4.22 31.70 7.83
CA ASP A 216 2.76 31.54 7.96
C ASP A 216 2.27 31.94 9.36
N ASP A 217 1.71 33.15 9.44
CA ASP A 217 1.15 33.70 10.68
C ASP A 217 -0.11 32.95 11.17
N ALA A 218 -0.72 32.07 10.37
CA ALA A 218 -1.92 31.33 10.74
C ALA A 218 -1.64 30.08 11.59
N ILE A 219 -0.37 29.71 11.75
CA ILE A 219 0.06 28.46 12.39
C ILE A 219 1.08 28.77 13.48
N ARG A 220 1.08 27.97 14.54
CA ARG A 220 2.14 27.95 15.54
C ARG A 220 2.65 26.54 15.76
N ILE A 221 3.97 26.41 15.67
CA ILE A 221 4.69 25.17 15.94
C ILE A 221 5.71 25.48 17.03
N PRO A 222 5.72 24.72 18.15
CA PRO A 222 6.64 24.94 19.26
C PRO A 222 8.11 24.96 18.81
N GLU A 223 8.88 25.93 19.29
CA GLU A 223 10.32 25.93 19.13
C GLU A 223 10.97 24.85 20.02
N PRO A 224 11.77 23.90 19.47
CA PRO A 224 12.51 22.97 20.30
C PRO A 224 13.69 23.64 20.99
N VAL A 225 13.92 23.29 22.25
CA VAL A 225 15.11 23.69 23.01
C VAL A 225 16.17 22.60 22.84
N GLU A 226 17.11 22.81 21.92
CA GLU A 226 18.09 21.79 21.52
C GLU A 226 19.00 21.38 22.69
N GLU A 227 19.45 22.34 23.50
CA GLU A 227 20.33 22.11 24.66
C GLU A 227 19.67 21.26 25.76
N ARG A 228 18.34 21.23 25.78
CA ARG A 228 17.51 20.48 26.73
C ARG A 228 16.77 19.32 26.08
N SER A 229 17.25 18.86 24.93
CA SER A 229 16.69 17.74 24.18
C SER A 229 17.73 16.65 23.91
N GLY A 230 17.27 15.40 23.82
CA GLY A 230 18.08 14.21 23.57
C GLY A 230 17.21 13.04 23.08
N PRO A 231 17.76 11.82 22.90
CA PRO A 231 16.99 10.69 22.38
C PRO A 231 15.83 10.21 23.28
N ARG A 232 15.82 10.62 24.55
CA ARG A 232 14.81 10.22 25.56
C ARG A 232 13.99 11.37 26.14
N VAL A 233 14.38 12.61 25.85
CA VAL A 233 13.72 13.83 26.35
C VAL A 233 13.63 14.83 25.21
N LEU A 234 12.45 15.37 24.94
CA LEU A 234 12.25 16.48 24.00
C LEU A 234 11.70 17.66 24.78
N THR A 235 12.42 18.78 24.77
CA THR A 235 11.97 20.03 25.37
C THR A 235 11.61 20.99 24.25
N MET A 236 10.46 21.63 24.36
CA MET A 236 9.96 22.59 23.38
C MET A 236 9.16 23.70 24.05
N GLU A 237 8.96 24.82 23.37
CA GLU A 237 8.12 25.93 23.81
C GLU A 237 6.74 25.44 24.28
N TYR A 238 6.29 25.90 25.44
CA TYR A 238 4.92 25.64 25.89
C TYR A 238 3.98 26.65 25.26
N LEU A 239 3.20 26.20 24.28
CA LEU A 239 2.13 26.98 23.67
C LEU A 239 0.79 26.65 24.35
N PRO A 240 0.13 27.60 25.04
CA PRO A 240 -1.22 27.38 25.54
C PRO A 240 -2.24 27.49 24.40
N GLY A 241 -3.25 26.62 24.38
CA GLY A 241 -4.33 26.69 23.40
C GLY A 241 -5.58 25.93 23.80
N THR A 242 -6.70 26.29 23.18
CA THR A 242 -7.98 25.58 23.27
C THR A 242 -7.96 24.41 22.29
N LYS A 243 -8.34 23.20 22.73
CA LYS A 243 -8.39 22.02 21.83
C LYS A 243 -9.27 22.30 20.62
N ILE A 244 -8.84 21.87 19.44
CA ILE A 244 -9.54 22.17 18.18
C ILE A 244 -10.98 21.62 18.12
N ASN A 245 -11.27 20.57 18.89
CA ASN A 245 -12.61 19.97 18.96
C ASN A 245 -13.51 20.57 20.04
N ASP A 246 -13.02 21.52 20.85
CA ASP A 246 -13.85 22.24 21.82
C ASP A 246 -14.55 23.43 21.15
N VAL A 247 -15.54 23.09 20.31
CA VAL A 247 -16.32 24.05 19.51
C VAL A 247 -16.96 25.12 20.39
N ALA A 248 -17.42 24.77 21.59
CA ALA A 248 -18.05 25.70 22.51
C ALA A 248 -17.06 26.77 23.01
N ALA A 249 -15.85 26.35 23.42
CA ALA A 249 -14.81 27.30 23.84
C ALA A 249 -14.32 28.18 22.67
N ILE A 250 -14.25 27.63 21.45
CA ILE A 250 -13.89 28.40 20.25
C ILE A 250 -14.97 29.46 19.93
N ASP A 251 -16.25 29.08 19.99
CA ASP A 251 -17.38 30.00 19.78
C ASP A 251 -17.41 31.12 20.85
N GLU A 252 -17.10 30.80 22.11
CA GLU A 252 -17.00 31.80 23.20
C GLU A 252 -15.89 32.83 22.96
N LYS A 253 -14.79 32.42 22.33
CA LYS A 253 -13.69 33.31 21.93
C LYS A 253 -13.99 34.13 20.67
N GLY A 254 -15.07 33.82 19.96
CA GLY A 254 -15.46 34.51 18.73
C GLY A 254 -14.54 34.23 17.54
N ILE A 255 -13.85 33.08 17.55
CA ILE A 255 -12.96 32.65 16.46
C ILE A 255 -13.80 32.00 15.35
N ASP A 256 -13.51 32.34 14.10
CA ASP A 256 -14.23 31.78 12.94
C ASP A 256 -13.83 30.32 12.67
N ARG A 257 -14.76 29.40 12.92
CA ARG A 257 -14.57 27.96 12.73
C ARG A 257 -14.39 27.54 11.28
N THR A 258 -15.07 28.20 10.35
CA THR A 258 -14.93 27.91 8.92
C THR A 258 -13.55 28.35 8.45
N GLN A 259 -13.04 29.48 8.96
CA GLN A 259 -11.67 29.92 8.69
C GLN A 259 -10.64 28.95 9.28
N LEU A 260 -10.84 28.44 10.49
CA LEU A 260 -9.97 27.41 11.09
C LEU A 260 -9.93 26.13 10.25
N ALA A 261 -11.09 25.62 9.83
CA ALA A 261 -11.18 24.44 8.97
C ALA A 261 -10.48 24.66 7.61
N THR A 262 -10.66 25.85 7.02
CA THR A 262 -10.01 26.25 5.77
C THR A 262 -8.49 26.27 5.94
N THR A 263 -8.01 26.91 7.00
CA THR A 263 -6.58 27.00 7.32
C THR A 263 -6.01 25.60 7.52
N LEU A 264 -6.64 24.77 8.36
CA LEU A 264 -6.20 23.40 8.64
C LEU A 264 -6.04 22.59 7.36
N GLN A 265 -7.03 22.60 6.46
CA GLN A 265 -6.92 21.88 5.19
C GLN A 265 -5.76 22.41 4.33
N ARG A 266 -5.56 23.72 4.26
CA ARG A 266 -4.46 24.32 3.49
C ARG A 266 -3.09 23.91 4.03
N VAL A 267 -2.91 23.93 5.36
CA VAL A 267 -1.67 23.46 6.01
C VAL A 267 -1.35 22.02 5.59
N TYR A 268 -2.37 21.15 5.59
CA TYR A 268 -2.20 19.75 5.20
C TYR A 268 -1.94 19.56 3.72
N LEU A 269 -2.56 20.38 2.86
CA LEU A 269 -2.24 20.39 1.43
C LEU A 269 -0.78 20.79 1.20
N GLN A 270 -0.29 21.85 1.84
CA GLN A 270 1.10 22.29 1.75
C GLN A 270 2.08 21.20 2.20
N MET A 271 1.87 20.64 3.40
CA MET A 271 2.73 19.57 3.92
C MET A 271 2.80 18.35 2.99
N ILE A 272 1.70 18.00 2.33
CA ILE A 272 1.60 16.79 1.49
C ILE A 272 2.08 17.04 0.06
N ILE A 273 1.69 18.17 -0.53
CA ILE A 273 1.88 18.47 -1.95
C ILE A 273 3.17 19.23 -2.19
N ASP A 274 3.51 20.19 -1.34
CA ASP A 274 4.60 21.13 -1.58
C ASP A 274 5.86 20.67 -0.85
N ASP A 275 5.73 20.42 0.46
CA ASP A 275 6.86 20.07 1.32
C ASP A 275 7.27 18.60 1.21
N GLY A 276 6.29 17.71 0.96
CA GLY A 276 6.48 16.26 0.93
C GLY A 276 6.76 15.64 2.30
N VAL A 277 6.70 16.41 3.39
CA VAL A 277 6.84 15.96 4.77
C VAL A 277 5.64 16.45 5.56
N PHE A 278 4.93 15.53 6.22
CA PHE A 278 3.67 15.85 6.87
C PHE A 278 3.52 15.25 8.26
N HIS A 279 2.80 15.97 9.12
CA HIS A 279 2.34 15.47 10.41
C HIS A 279 1.29 14.38 10.23
N ALA A 280 1.56 13.16 10.67
CA ALA A 280 0.77 11.99 10.32
C ALA A 280 -0.28 11.57 11.36
N ASP A 281 -0.46 12.35 12.44
CA ASP A 281 -1.48 12.10 13.46
C ASP A 281 -2.31 13.37 13.80
N PRO A 282 -3.09 13.91 12.84
CA PRO A 282 -3.98 15.09 12.99
C PRO A 282 -5.10 14.95 14.03
N HIS A 283 -5.02 13.98 14.93
CA HIS A 283 -6.05 13.79 15.94
C HIS A 283 -6.26 15.08 16.76
N PRO A 284 -7.50 15.46 17.11
CA PRO A 284 -7.78 16.68 17.89
C PRO A 284 -7.00 16.85 19.20
N GLY A 285 -6.44 15.77 19.75
CA GLY A 285 -5.54 15.86 20.92
C GLY A 285 -4.19 16.55 20.63
N ASN A 286 -3.73 16.54 19.37
CA ASN A 286 -2.47 17.12 18.93
C ASN A 286 -2.64 18.51 18.28
N LEU A 287 -3.89 18.99 18.20
CA LEU A 287 -4.25 20.24 17.55
C LEU A 287 -4.98 21.16 18.55
N ALA A 288 -4.53 22.41 18.64
CA ALA A 288 -5.21 23.45 19.41
C ALA A 288 -5.30 24.75 18.63
N VAL A 289 -5.99 25.72 19.21
CA VAL A 289 -6.15 27.07 18.67
C VAL A 289 -5.79 28.05 19.79
N ASP A 290 -4.93 29.02 19.49
CA ASP A 290 -4.61 30.08 20.45
C ASP A 290 -5.70 31.17 20.50
N ASP A 291 -5.48 32.19 21.30
CA ASP A 291 -6.44 33.28 21.50
C ASP A 291 -6.57 34.20 20.26
N GLU A 292 -5.59 34.16 19.35
CA GLU A 292 -5.60 34.91 18.09
C GLU A 292 -6.24 34.12 16.93
N GLY A 293 -6.61 32.86 17.14
CA GLY A 293 -7.21 32.01 16.10
C GLY A 293 -6.18 31.29 15.22
N ARG A 294 -4.92 31.17 15.67
CA ARG A 294 -3.87 30.40 14.97
C ARG A 294 -3.88 28.94 15.41
N ILE A 295 -3.59 28.03 14.49
CA ILE A 295 -3.60 26.59 14.76
C ILE A 295 -2.26 26.16 15.35
N ILE A 296 -2.30 25.47 16.48
CA ILE A 296 -1.12 24.95 17.19
C ILE A 296 -0.99 23.44 16.96
N PHE A 297 0.22 22.97 16.63
CA PHE A 297 0.56 21.56 16.49
C PHE A 297 1.54 21.12 17.59
N TYR A 298 1.24 20.06 18.35
CA TYR A 298 2.05 19.66 19.52
C TYR A 298 2.88 18.37 19.38
N ASP A 299 2.41 17.36 18.65
CA ASP A 299 3.08 16.06 18.55
C ASP A 299 3.56 15.83 17.12
N PHE A 300 4.82 15.44 16.95
CA PHE A 300 5.42 15.13 15.64
C PHE A 300 5.99 13.71 15.61
N GLY A 301 5.68 12.89 16.62
CA GLY A 301 6.16 11.53 16.76
C GLY A 301 5.71 10.62 15.60
N MET A 302 4.51 10.88 15.07
CA MET A 302 4.04 10.29 13.81
C MET A 302 4.20 11.29 12.67
N SER A 303 5.08 10.97 11.73
CA SER A 303 5.27 11.78 10.52
C SER A 303 5.48 10.90 9.29
N GLY A 304 5.04 11.43 8.15
CA GLY A 304 5.13 10.76 6.86
C GLY A 304 5.97 11.55 5.87
N GLN A 305 6.42 10.86 4.83
CA GLN A 305 7.05 11.48 3.67
C GLN A 305 6.34 10.99 2.41
N VAL A 306 6.11 11.91 1.49
CA VAL A 306 5.53 11.64 0.17
C VAL A 306 6.66 11.74 -0.85
N ASP A 307 6.77 10.74 -1.73
CA ASP A 307 7.75 10.79 -2.81
C ASP A 307 7.34 11.85 -3.84
N PRO A 308 8.27 12.61 -4.45
CA PRO A 308 7.94 13.65 -5.43
C PRO A 308 7.05 13.16 -6.57
N PHE A 309 7.21 11.92 -7.03
CA PHE A 309 6.32 11.34 -8.04
C PHE A 309 4.88 11.24 -7.53
N VAL A 310 4.70 10.86 -6.26
CA VAL A 310 3.38 10.75 -5.66
C VAL A 310 2.78 12.14 -5.39
N GLN A 311 3.60 13.14 -4.99
CA GLN A 311 3.14 14.53 -4.84
C GLN A 311 2.55 15.05 -6.16
N GLU A 312 3.26 14.87 -7.27
CA GLU A 312 2.79 15.22 -8.62
C GLU A 312 1.45 14.56 -8.94
N LYS A 313 1.30 13.25 -8.66
CA LYS A 313 0.04 12.54 -8.95
C LYS A 313 -1.12 12.94 -8.03
N ILE A 314 -0.83 13.38 -6.80
CA ILE A 314 -1.85 13.97 -5.92
C ILE A 314 -2.34 15.29 -6.50
N VAL A 315 -1.44 16.14 -7.05
CA VAL A 315 -1.82 17.37 -7.77
C VAL A 315 -2.70 17.04 -8.98
N ASP A 316 -2.28 16.11 -9.83
CA ASP A 316 -3.06 15.69 -11.01
C ASP A 316 -4.47 15.23 -10.62
N PHE A 317 -4.57 14.45 -9.54
CA PHE A 317 -5.84 13.97 -8.99
C PHE A 317 -6.76 15.13 -8.57
N TYR A 318 -6.27 16.09 -7.77
CA TYR A 318 -7.09 17.23 -7.34
C TYR A 318 -7.44 18.18 -8.49
N VAL A 319 -6.51 18.42 -9.43
CA VAL A 319 -6.78 19.20 -10.64
C VAL A 319 -7.88 18.54 -11.48
N ALA A 320 -7.87 17.21 -11.59
CA ALA A 320 -8.91 16.46 -12.28
C ALA A 320 -10.27 16.55 -11.56
N ILE A 321 -10.31 16.47 -10.22
CA ILE A 321 -11.53 16.70 -9.42
C ILE A 321 -12.10 18.10 -9.69
N ALA A 322 -11.26 19.12 -9.62
CA ALA A 322 -11.71 20.50 -9.79
C ALA A 322 -12.25 20.77 -11.20
N ASN A 323 -11.68 20.11 -12.21
CA ASN A 323 -12.15 20.18 -13.60
C ASN A 323 -13.32 19.22 -13.91
N GLN A 324 -13.80 18.46 -12.92
CA GLN A 324 -14.83 17.42 -13.10
C GLN A 324 -14.45 16.39 -14.18
N ASN A 325 -13.14 16.11 -14.32
CA ASN A 325 -12.60 15.18 -15.29
C ASN A 325 -12.45 13.79 -14.66
N ILE A 326 -13.52 13.00 -14.66
CA ILE A 326 -13.54 11.65 -14.08
C ILE A 326 -12.45 10.75 -14.67
N ASP A 327 -12.18 10.84 -15.98
CA ASP A 327 -11.11 10.05 -16.60
C ASP A 327 -9.74 10.41 -16.05
N GLY A 328 -9.46 11.71 -15.85
CA GLY A 328 -8.22 12.17 -15.24
C GLY A 328 -8.05 11.70 -13.80
N ILE A 329 -9.14 11.62 -13.03
CA ILE A 329 -9.14 11.08 -11.67
C ILE A 329 -8.75 9.60 -11.69
N LEU A 330 -9.39 8.81 -12.56
CA LEU A 330 -9.10 7.38 -12.68
C LEU A 330 -7.66 7.13 -13.16
N ASP A 331 -7.15 7.95 -14.08
CA ASP A 331 -5.78 7.85 -14.57
C ASP A 331 -4.76 8.13 -13.46
N ALA A 332 -4.96 9.19 -12.68
CA ALA A 332 -4.11 9.49 -11.52
C ALA A 332 -4.15 8.35 -10.48
N LEU A 333 -5.33 7.78 -10.20
CA LEU A 333 -5.46 6.63 -9.29
C LEU A 333 -4.73 5.38 -9.79
N VAL A 334 -4.75 5.12 -11.10
CA VAL A 334 -4.02 4.00 -11.73
C VAL A 334 -2.51 4.23 -11.67
N GLU A 335 -2.04 5.45 -11.98
CA GLU A 335 -0.62 5.80 -11.93
C GLU A 335 -0.03 5.74 -10.51
N MET A 336 -0.82 6.15 -9.51
CA MET A 336 -0.47 5.97 -8.10
C MET A 336 -0.48 4.50 -7.65
N GLY A 337 -1.01 3.59 -8.47
CA GLY A 337 -1.17 2.17 -8.11
C GLY A 337 -2.28 1.91 -7.10
N THR A 338 -3.17 2.89 -6.90
CA THR A 338 -4.34 2.77 -6.02
C THR A 338 -5.48 2.03 -6.68
N LEU A 339 -5.62 2.15 -8.01
CA LEU A 339 -6.62 1.48 -8.82
C LEU A 339 -5.95 0.50 -9.80
N SER A 340 -6.51 -0.70 -9.94
CA SER A 340 -6.07 -1.66 -10.96
C SER A 340 -6.33 -1.11 -12.38
N PRO A 341 -5.35 -1.19 -13.31
CA PRO A 341 -5.55 -0.84 -14.71
C PRO A 341 -6.67 -1.64 -15.40
N GLU A 342 -7.02 -2.80 -14.84
CA GLU A 342 -8.07 -3.70 -15.32
C GLU A 342 -9.46 -3.39 -14.71
N ALA A 343 -9.56 -2.39 -13.84
CA ALA A 343 -10.82 -1.99 -13.22
C ALA A 343 -11.83 -1.47 -14.26
N ASP A 344 -13.12 -1.73 -14.00
CA ASP A 344 -14.20 -1.16 -14.83
C ASP A 344 -14.29 0.35 -14.59
N ARG A 345 -13.83 1.13 -15.58
CA ARG A 345 -13.79 2.59 -15.49
C ARG A 345 -15.17 3.21 -15.33
N GLN A 346 -16.21 2.60 -15.89
CA GLN A 346 -17.57 3.15 -15.77
C GLN A 346 -18.05 3.03 -14.32
N VAL A 347 -17.94 1.83 -13.74
CA VAL A 347 -18.34 1.59 -12.34
C VAL A 347 -17.50 2.45 -11.39
N MET A 348 -16.19 2.55 -11.61
CA MET A 348 -15.33 3.38 -10.76
C MET A 348 -15.60 4.88 -10.94
N GLY A 349 -15.97 5.32 -12.14
CA GLY A 349 -16.40 6.68 -12.40
C GLY A 349 -17.66 7.05 -11.60
N ASP A 350 -18.68 6.20 -11.63
CA ASP A 350 -19.92 6.37 -10.87
C ASP A 350 -19.63 6.45 -9.35
N VAL A 351 -18.71 5.62 -8.85
CA VAL A 351 -18.26 5.66 -7.44
C VAL A 351 -17.55 6.98 -7.11
N MET A 352 -16.67 7.46 -7.99
CA MET A 352 -15.94 8.72 -7.77
C MET A 352 -16.87 9.94 -7.81
N GLU A 353 -17.87 9.95 -8.70
CA GLU A 353 -18.88 11.02 -8.72
C GLU A 353 -19.62 11.13 -7.38
N LEU A 354 -19.97 9.99 -6.77
CA LEU A 354 -20.61 9.95 -5.46
C LEU A 354 -19.68 10.51 -4.37
N ALA A 355 -18.42 10.07 -4.35
CA ALA A 355 -17.44 10.52 -3.37
C ALA A 355 -17.14 12.02 -3.48
N ILE A 356 -17.11 12.56 -4.70
CA ILE A 356 -16.93 13.99 -4.96
C ILE A 356 -18.12 14.80 -4.45
N ALA A 357 -19.35 14.30 -4.64
CA ALA A 357 -20.55 14.96 -4.11
C ALA A 357 -20.52 15.02 -2.57
N ASP A 358 -20.12 13.92 -1.92
CA ASP A 358 -19.94 13.86 -0.46
C ASP A 358 -18.94 14.91 0.03
N ALA A 359 -17.77 14.96 -0.61
CA ALA A 359 -16.68 15.87 -0.25
C ALA A 359 -16.99 17.36 -0.50
N ARG A 360 -18.05 17.68 -1.25
CA ARG A 360 -18.58 19.05 -1.41
C ARG A 360 -19.63 19.41 -0.34
N GLY A 361 -19.97 18.49 0.54
CA GLY A 361 -21.06 18.65 1.50
C GLY A 361 -22.44 18.66 0.84
N GLU A 362 -22.60 18.03 -0.33
CA GLU A 362 -23.89 17.90 -1.01
C GLU A 362 -24.74 16.78 -0.38
N ASP A 363 -26.07 16.97 -0.32
CA ASP A 363 -26.99 15.93 0.17
C ASP A 363 -27.04 14.76 -0.84
N ILE A 364 -26.49 13.60 -0.45
CA ILE A 364 -26.47 12.41 -1.29
C ILE A 364 -27.82 11.68 -1.27
N GLU A 365 -28.39 11.48 -2.45
CA GLU A 365 -29.62 10.72 -2.62
C GLU A 365 -29.38 9.21 -2.36
N GLN A 366 -30.08 8.64 -1.36
CA GLN A 366 -29.92 7.23 -0.95
C GLN A 366 -30.06 6.19 -2.08
N TYR A 367 -30.80 6.52 -3.16
CA TYR A 367 -30.95 5.61 -4.29
C TYR A 367 -29.67 5.49 -5.13
N ARG A 368 -28.85 6.55 -5.27
CA ARG A 368 -27.58 6.49 -6.01
C ARG A 368 -26.58 5.57 -5.29
N VAL A 369 -26.55 5.67 -3.97
CA VAL A 369 -25.74 4.79 -3.11
C VAL A 369 -26.14 3.33 -3.31
N GLN A 370 -27.45 3.02 -3.34
CA GLN A 370 -27.94 1.66 -3.58
C GLN A 370 -27.58 1.13 -4.98
N GLN A 371 -27.68 1.96 -6.02
CA GLN A 371 -27.30 1.56 -7.38
C GLN A 371 -25.80 1.22 -7.49
N ILE A 372 -24.95 2.01 -6.85
CA ILE A 372 -23.51 1.76 -6.82
C ILE A 372 -23.19 0.50 -6.01
N ILE A 373 -23.85 0.28 -4.87
CA ILE A 373 -23.71 -0.97 -4.10
C ILE A 373 -24.10 -2.18 -4.96
N GLU A 374 -25.21 -2.13 -5.70
CA GLU A 374 -25.63 -3.21 -6.60
C GLU A 374 -24.62 -3.45 -7.73
N GLN A 375 -24.07 -2.40 -8.33
CA GLN A 375 -23.03 -2.51 -9.37
C GLN A 375 -21.73 -3.12 -8.82
N VAL A 376 -21.28 -2.68 -7.64
CA VAL A 376 -20.09 -3.21 -6.95
C VAL A 376 -20.30 -4.66 -6.53
N GLU A 377 -21.47 -5.01 -5.97
CA GLU A 377 -21.81 -6.40 -5.60
C GLU A 377 -21.92 -7.34 -6.80
N SER A 378 -22.38 -6.82 -7.96
CA SER A 378 -22.46 -7.60 -9.20
C SER A 378 -21.07 -7.91 -9.80
N THR A 379 -20.06 -7.14 -9.43
CA THR A 379 -18.66 -7.32 -9.81
C THR A 379 -17.98 -8.24 -8.79
N ILE A 380 -18.18 -9.56 -8.92
CA ILE A 380 -17.77 -10.62 -7.97
C ILE A 380 -16.24 -10.75 -7.72
N TYR A 381 -15.40 -9.84 -8.21
CA TYR A 381 -13.95 -9.89 -8.04
C TYR A 381 -13.46 -8.99 -6.91
N GLU A 382 -12.32 -9.36 -6.30
CA GLU A 382 -11.60 -8.57 -5.31
C GLU A 382 -11.68 -7.07 -5.65
N PHE A 383 -12.13 -6.25 -4.70
CA PHE A 383 -12.27 -4.81 -4.88
C PHE A 383 -10.97 -4.24 -5.51
N PRO A 384 -11.04 -3.54 -6.66
CA PRO A 384 -9.86 -3.21 -7.47
C PRO A 384 -8.98 -2.12 -6.84
N LEU A 385 -9.43 -1.52 -5.73
CA LEU A 385 -8.64 -0.58 -4.96
C LEU A 385 -7.62 -1.31 -4.09
N ARG A 386 -6.34 -0.95 -4.26
CA ARG A 386 -5.23 -1.44 -3.46
C ARG A 386 -4.44 -0.26 -2.98
N LEU A 387 -4.39 0.00 -1.68
CA LEU A 387 -3.64 1.14 -1.15
C LEU A 387 -2.15 0.78 -1.07
N PRO A 388 -1.26 1.44 -1.83
CA PRO A 388 0.17 1.35 -1.59
C PRO A 388 0.50 1.83 -0.17
N ARG A 389 1.55 1.26 0.44
CA ARG A 389 1.91 1.56 1.84
C ARG A 389 2.14 3.06 2.09
N ASN A 390 2.74 3.76 1.12
CA ASN A 390 3.06 5.18 1.24
C ASN A 390 1.80 6.07 1.19
N LEU A 391 0.73 5.62 0.54
CA LEU A 391 -0.53 6.37 0.41
C LEU A 391 -1.53 6.05 1.52
N ALA A 392 -1.41 4.91 2.19
CA ALA A 392 -2.27 4.56 3.31
C ALA A 392 -2.19 5.60 4.44
N LEU A 393 -1.00 6.14 4.70
CA LEU A 393 -0.80 7.18 5.71
C LEU A 393 -1.42 8.51 5.29
N VAL A 394 -1.22 8.92 4.02
CA VAL A 394 -1.83 10.13 3.45
C VAL A 394 -3.35 10.07 3.52
N LEU A 395 -3.95 8.94 3.11
CA LEU A 395 -5.40 8.76 3.16
C LEU A 395 -5.94 8.82 4.60
N ARG A 396 -5.25 8.18 5.55
CA ARG A 396 -5.62 8.26 6.97
C ARG A 396 -5.62 9.71 7.45
N VAL A 397 -4.56 10.46 7.14
CA VAL A 397 -4.44 11.88 7.50
C VAL A 397 -5.59 12.66 6.89
N ALA A 398 -5.86 12.49 5.59
CA ALA A 398 -6.97 13.15 4.91
C ALA A 398 -8.31 12.87 5.60
N THR A 399 -8.63 11.62 5.91
CA THR A 399 -9.88 11.25 6.59
C THR A 399 -9.99 11.81 8.02
N VAL A 400 -8.89 11.84 8.78
CA VAL A 400 -8.93 12.39 10.13
C VAL A 400 -9.06 13.92 10.08
N VAL A 401 -8.31 14.60 9.21
CA VAL A 401 -8.43 16.04 8.97
C VAL A 401 -9.84 16.40 8.53
N GLU A 402 -10.43 15.61 7.63
CA GLU A 402 -11.82 15.75 7.20
C GLU A 402 -12.78 15.71 8.40
N GLY A 403 -12.63 14.71 9.28
CA GLY A 403 -13.42 14.61 10.51
C GLY A 403 -13.27 15.84 11.42
N VAL A 404 -12.06 16.40 11.54
CA VAL A 404 -11.82 17.63 12.32
C VAL A 404 -12.49 18.83 11.66
N CYS A 405 -12.32 19.02 10.35
CA CYS A 405 -12.94 20.11 9.60
C CYS A 405 -14.47 20.06 9.66
N VAL A 406 -15.09 18.88 9.51
CA VAL A 406 -16.55 18.69 9.63
C VAL A 406 -17.04 18.97 11.05
N THR A 407 -16.22 18.68 12.06
CA THR A 407 -16.54 19.03 13.46
C THR A 407 -16.58 20.55 13.67
N LEU A 408 -15.69 21.29 13.00
CA LEU A 408 -15.64 22.75 13.03
C LEU A 408 -16.78 23.38 12.22
N ASP A 409 -16.98 22.91 10.98
CA ASP A 409 -18.00 23.35 10.04
C ASP A 409 -18.70 22.15 9.37
N PRO A 410 -19.95 21.83 9.73
CA PRO A 410 -20.69 20.70 9.18
C PRO A 410 -20.98 20.77 7.67
N LYS A 411 -20.80 21.93 7.02
CA LYS A 411 -21.05 22.13 5.58
C LYS A 411 -19.78 22.49 4.82
N PHE A 412 -18.64 22.12 5.38
CA PHE A 412 -17.34 22.46 4.83
C PHE A 412 -17.13 21.84 3.43
N ASP A 413 -16.74 22.67 2.46
CA ASP A 413 -16.47 22.25 1.08
C ASP A 413 -14.97 22.07 0.87
N PHE A 414 -14.50 20.82 0.98
CA PHE A 414 -13.09 20.48 0.84
C PHE A 414 -12.56 20.73 -0.57
N ILE A 415 -13.41 20.52 -1.59
CA ILE A 415 -13.00 20.65 -2.98
C ILE A 415 -12.80 22.12 -3.33
N ALA A 416 -13.65 23.02 -2.82
CA ALA A 416 -13.48 24.46 -3.02
C ALA A 416 -12.15 24.96 -2.45
N VAL A 417 -11.79 24.54 -1.23
CA VAL A 417 -10.52 24.94 -0.58
C VAL A 417 -9.31 24.37 -1.33
N ALA A 418 -9.32 23.09 -1.68
CA ALA A 418 -8.23 22.48 -2.47
C ALA A 418 -8.08 23.13 -3.85
N THR A 419 -9.20 23.45 -4.51
CA THR A 419 -9.21 24.16 -5.79
C THR A 419 -8.62 25.57 -5.67
N ALA A 420 -8.95 26.30 -4.59
CA ALA A 420 -8.39 27.62 -4.33
C ALA A 420 -6.89 27.55 -4.08
N TYR A 421 -6.45 26.63 -3.23
CA TYR A 421 -5.04 26.35 -2.93
C TYR A 421 -4.23 26.10 -4.22
N LEU A 422 -4.64 25.12 -5.02
CA LEU A 422 -3.92 24.74 -6.24
C LEU A 422 -3.87 25.85 -7.30
N ARG A 423 -4.86 26.76 -7.29
CA ARG A 423 -4.87 27.92 -8.18
C ARG A 423 -3.90 28.99 -7.72
N GLU A 424 -3.83 29.25 -6.42
CA GLU A 424 -2.93 30.24 -5.83
C GLU A 424 -1.46 29.84 -5.99
N GLU A 425 -1.15 28.56 -5.77
CA GLU A 425 0.19 28.00 -5.95
C GLU A 425 0.58 27.76 -7.44
N GLY A 426 -0.33 28.01 -8.37
CA GLY A 426 -0.04 27.97 -9.82
C GLY A 426 0.03 26.56 -10.43
N TYR A 427 -0.35 25.52 -9.69
CA TYR A 427 -0.38 24.13 -10.19
C TYR A 427 -1.21 23.97 -11.47
N TYR A 428 -2.30 24.72 -11.63
CA TYR A 428 -3.09 24.72 -12.88
C TYR A 428 -2.26 25.12 -14.11
N GLU A 429 -1.42 26.13 -13.98
CA GLU A 429 -0.59 26.59 -15.08
C GLU A 429 0.55 25.61 -15.36
N GLU A 430 1.10 25.00 -14.32
CA GLU A 430 2.15 24.00 -14.42
C GLU A 430 1.65 22.73 -15.11
N THR A 431 0.55 22.14 -14.62
CA THR A 431 -0.09 20.96 -15.23
C THR A 431 -0.49 21.25 -16.68
N ALA A 432 -1.03 22.44 -16.99
CA ALA A 432 -1.37 22.80 -18.37
C ALA A 432 -0.13 22.95 -19.27
N ARG A 433 0.97 23.51 -18.76
CA ARG A 433 2.25 23.59 -19.49
C ARG A 433 2.84 22.21 -19.71
N GLU A 434 2.75 21.31 -18.74
CA GLU A 434 3.23 19.94 -18.83
C GLU A 434 2.44 19.14 -19.87
N LEU A 435 1.11 19.17 -19.83
CA LEU A 435 0.25 18.59 -20.86
C LEU A 435 0.60 19.10 -22.26
N ALA A 436 0.87 20.40 -22.41
CA ALA A 436 1.29 20.98 -23.68
C ALA A 436 2.68 20.50 -24.14
N ARG A 437 3.63 20.36 -23.21
CA ARG A 437 4.96 19.78 -23.48
C ARG A 437 4.86 18.32 -23.88
N ASP A 438 4.00 17.55 -23.22
CA ASP A 438 3.75 16.14 -23.49
C ASP A 438 3.09 15.93 -24.85
N ALA A 439 2.08 16.74 -25.17
CA ALA A 439 1.50 16.78 -26.50
C ALA A 439 2.55 17.13 -27.56
N GLY A 440 3.43 18.10 -27.27
CA GLY A 440 4.56 18.45 -28.14
C GLY A 440 5.55 17.30 -28.35
N ARG A 441 5.93 16.58 -27.27
CA ARG A 441 6.77 15.38 -27.33
C ARG A 441 6.10 14.27 -28.14
N GLN A 442 4.81 14.03 -27.94
CA GLN A 442 4.03 13.02 -28.67
C GLN A 442 3.94 13.35 -30.16
N VAL A 443 3.71 14.62 -30.50
CA VAL A 443 3.74 15.11 -31.88
C VAL A 443 5.14 14.95 -32.48
N GLN A 444 6.21 15.25 -31.74
CA GLN A 444 7.58 15.06 -32.20
C GLN A 444 7.91 13.58 -32.44
N GLN A 445 7.50 12.68 -31.56
CA GLN A 445 7.66 11.23 -31.72
C GLN A 445 6.87 10.69 -32.92
N THR A 446 5.64 11.16 -33.09
CA THR A 446 4.77 10.83 -34.23
C THR A 446 5.36 11.38 -35.54
N SER A 447 5.91 12.59 -35.50
CA SER A 447 6.58 13.23 -36.63
C SER A 447 7.87 12.48 -37.03
N GLN A 448 8.72 12.12 -36.06
CA GLN A 448 9.89 11.28 -36.30
C GLN A 448 9.50 9.92 -36.88
N ALA A 449 8.42 9.30 -36.39
CA ALA A 449 7.88 8.07 -36.97
C ALA A 449 7.42 8.29 -38.42
N LEU A 450 6.69 9.38 -38.72
CA LEU A 450 6.25 9.76 -40.06
C LEU A 450 7.40 10.04 -41.03
N PHE A 451 8.56 10.53 -40.58
CA PHE A 451 9.74 10.70 -41.43
C PHE A 451 10.55 9.41 -41.61
N THR A 452 10.48 8.47 -40.66
CA THR A 452 11.21 7.20 -40.72
C THR A 452 10.45 6.13 -41.52
N VAL A 453 9.11 6.20 -41.53
CA VAL A 453 8.24 5.25 -42.25
C VAL A 453 8.48 5.27 -43.77
N PRO A 454 8.55 6.41 -44.47
CA PRO A 454 8.82 6.46 -45.92
C PRO A 454 10.13 5.79 -46.28
N THR A 455 11.22 6.01 -45.54
CA THR A 455 12.51 5.38 -45.85
C THR A 455 12.54 3.87 -45.55
N LYS A 456 11.71 3.38 -44.62
CA LYS A 456 11.55 1.93 -44.40
C LYS A 456 10.64 1.31 -45.46
N LEU A 457 9.62 2.05 -45.91
CA LEU A 457 8.72 1.66 -46.98
C LEU A 457 9.43 1.63 -48.32
N ASP A 458 10.23 2.66 -48.66
CA ASP A 458 11.08 2.70 -49.85
C ASP A 458 12.05 1.53 -49.86
N ARG A 459 12.75 1.25 -48.75
CA ARG A 459 13.64 0.08 -48.67
C ARG A 459 12.90 -1.25 -48.82
N ALA A 460 11.64 -1.33 -48.40
CA ALA A 460 10.81 -2.52 -48.58
C ALA A 460 10.33 -2.64 -50.04
N LEU A 461 9.93 -1.53 -50.66
CA LEU A 461 9.50 -1.44 -52.05
C LEU A 461 10.68 -1.69 -53.02
N ASP A 462 11.85 -1.10 -52.79
CA ASP A 462 13.10 -1.35 -53.53
C ASP A 462 13.50 -2.83 -53.48
N ARG A 463 13.26 -3.49 -52.34
CA ARG A 463 13.57 -4.92 -52.16
C ARG A 463 12.57 -5.82 -52.88
N VAL A 464 11.35 -5.34 -53.09
CA VAL A 464 10.31 -6.00 -53.89
C VAL A 464 10.56 -5.79 -55.39
N GLU A 465 10.95 -4.58 -55.80
CA GLU A 465 11.16 -4.19 -57.19
C GLU A 465 12.43 -4.83 -57.79
N ARG A 466 13.48 -5.05 -56.99
CA ARG A 466 14.73 -5.69 -57.45
C ARG A 466 14.68 -7.22 -57.55
N GLU A 467 13.50 -7.82 -57.64
CA GLU A 467 13.21 -9.28 -57.75
C GLU A 467 13.90 -10.19 -56.70
N ASN A 468 14.63 -9.64 -55.72
CA ASN A 468 15.41 -10.37 -54.72
C ASN A 468 14.63 -10.53 -53.40
N LEU A 469 13.34 -10.86 -53.52
CA LEU A 469 12.54 -11.33 -52.40
C LEU A 469 12.89 -12.79 -52.12
N ALA A 470 14.10 -13.01 -51.59
CA ALA A 470 14.46 -14.28 -50.98
C ALA A 470 13.68 -14.40 -49.66
N VAL A 471 12.44 -14.89 -49.75
CA VAL A 471 11.69 -15.32 -48.57
C VAL A 471 12.41 -16.55 -48.05
N ASN A 472 13.29 -16.37 -47.07
CA ASN A 472 13.85 -17.47 -46.29
C ASN A 472 12.72 -18.04 -45.43
N ILE A 473 11.87 -18.86 -46.04
CA ILE A 473 10.95 -19.72 -45.30
C ILE A 473 11.81 -20.82 -44.70
N ARG A 474 12.37 -20.58 -43.51
CA ARG A 474 12.86 -21.67 -42.67
C ARG A 474 11.65 -22.46 -42.21
N ILE A 475 11.29 -23.49 -42.97
CA ILE A 475 10.38 -24.53 -42.50
C ILE A 475 11.19 -25.36 -41.52
N GLU A 476 11.16 -25.01 -40.24
CA GLU A 476 11.64 -25.89 -39.19
C GLU A 476 10.70 -27.09 -39.11
N ASP A 477 11.16 -28.23 -39.65
CA ASP A 477 10.45 -29.50 -39.57
C ASP A 477 10.64 -30.12 -38.19
N GLU A 478 10.12 -29.45 -37.15
CA GLU A 478 10.21 -29.89 -35.75
C GLU A 478 9.68 -31.32 -35.52
N ASN A 479 8.88 -31.84 -36.45
CA ASN A 479 8.27 -33.16 -36.36
C ASN A 479 8.85 -34.20 -37.33
N GLY A 480 9.92 -33.87 -38.07
CA GLY A 480 10.61 -34.77 -39.01
C GLY A 480 9.70 -35.38 -40.08
N VAL A 481 8.75 -34.59 -40.58
CA VAL A 481 7.73 -34.98 -41.57
C VAL A 481 8.37 -35.27 -42.93
N PHE A 482 9.37 -34.49 -43.36
CA PHE A 482 10.09 -34.73 -44.61
C PHE A 482 10.92 -36.01 -44.55
N ASP A 483 11.65 -36.25 -43.45
CA ASP A 483 12.38 -37.51 -43.23
C ASP A 483 11.46 -38.73 -43.20
N ARG A 484 10.22 -38.55 -42.75
CA ARG A 484 9.22 -39.63 -42.75
C ARG A 484 8.67 -39.90 -44.15
N LEU A 485 8.43 -38.83 -44.92
CA LEU A 485 8.03 -38.95 -46.33
C LEU A 485 9.13 -39.62 -47.15
N ALA A 486 10.37 -39.18 -47.00
CA ALA A 486 11.54 -39.77 -47.66
C ALA A 486 11.68 -41.26 -47.35
N ARG A 487 11.60 -41.65 -46.06
CA ARG A 487 11.63 -43.06 -45.66
C ARG A 487 10.49 -43.88 -46.27
N ARG A 488 9.27 -43.33 -46.33
CA ARG A 488 8.12 -44.00 -46.97
C ARG A 488 8.35 -44.23 -48.46
N ILE A 489 8.88 -43.24 -49.17
CA ILE A 489 9.21 -43.36 -50.59
C ILE A 489 10.27 -44.45 -50.80
N VAL A 490 11.36 -44.43 -50.02
CA VAL A 490 12.43 -45.43 -50.12
C VAL A 490 11.93 -46.84 -49.84
N TYR A 491 11.17 -47.04 -48.75
CA TYR A 491 10.58 -48.34 -48.44
C TYR A 491 9.57 -48.79 -49.50
N GLY A 492 8.80 -47.87 -50.07
CA GLY A 492 7.89 -48.15 -51.19
C GLY A 492 8.63 -48.65 -52.42
N ILE A 493 9.71 -47.98 -52.82
CA ILE A 493 10.55 -48.39 -53.96
C ILE A 493 11.17 -49.76 -53.71
N LEU A 494 11.77 -49.98 -52.52
CA LEU A 494 12.36 -51.27 -52.17
C LEU A 494 11.33 -52.41 -52.18
N LEU A 495 10.11 -52.14 -51.70
CA LEU A 495 9.01 -53.10 -51.76
C LEU A 495 8.60 -53.40 -53.20
N SER A 496 8.47 -52.39 -54.06
CA SER A 496 8.13 -52.58 -55.47
C SER A 496 9.19 -53.39 -56.21
N VAL A 497 10.48 -53.09 -55.97
CA VAL A 497 11.59 -53.85 -56.56
C VAL A 497 11.58 -55.28 -56.03
N GLY A 498 11.47 -55.48 -54.72
CA GLY A 498 11.43 -56.82 -54.11
C GLY A 498 10.26 -57.66 -54.63
N ALA A 499 9.06 -57.08 -54.69
CA ALA A 499 7.88 -57.75 -55.22
C ALA A 499 8.01 -58.08 -56.71
N LEU A 500 8.56 -57.16 -57.52
CA LEU A 500 8.82 -57.39 -58.94
C LEU A 500 9.88 -58.50 -59.13
N SER A 501 10.97 -58.48 -58.36
CA SER A 501 11.99 -59.52 -58.38
C SER A 501 11.42 -60.88 -57.99
N THR A 502 10.61 -60.96 -56.93
CA THR A 502 9.91 -62.20 -56.55
C THR A 502 8.99 -62.69 -57.68
N ALA A 503 8.22 -61.80 -58.30
CA ALA A 503 7.30 -62.16 -59.38
C ALA A 503 8.05 -62.65 -60.64
N ILE A 504 9.14 -61.99 -61.01
CA ILE A 504 10.00 -62.40 -62.14
C ILE A 504 10.65 -63.76 -61.83
N LEU A 505 11.25 -63.93 -60.66
CA LEU A 505 11.87 -65.20 -60.28
C LEU A 505 10.85 -66.34 -60.28
N TYR A 506 9.63 -66.10 -59.78
CA TYR A 506 8.56 -67.10 -59.80
C TYR A 506 8.07 -67.41 -61.23
N ALA A 507 7.98 -66.41 -62.10
CA ALA A 507 7.47 -66.58 -63.46
C ALA A 507 8.49 -67.27 -64.39
N PHE A 508 9.80 -67.04 -64.18
CA PHE A 508 10.84 -67.48 -65.10
C PHE A 508 11.67 -68.68 -64.59
N ASP A 509 11.73 -68.96 -63.29
CA ASP A 509 12.37 -70.20 -62.78
C ASP A 509 11.34 -71.32 -62.57
N GLN A 510 11.12 -72.13 -63.61
CA GLN A 510 10.16 -73.23 -63.60
C GLN A 510 10.67 -74.50 -62.88
N THR A 511 11.90 -74.47 -62.36
CA THR A 511 12.59 -75.65 -61.83
C THR A 511 12.64 -75.69 -60.30
N SER A 512 12.53 -74.54 -59.61
CA SER A 512 12.44 -74.51 -58.14
C SER A 512 11.80 -73.23 -57.61
N VAL A 513 10.91 -73.33 -56.62
CA VAL A 513 10.25 -72.16 -55.99
C VAL A 513 11.14 -71.45 -54.96
N VAL A 514 12.29 -72.03 -54.64
CA VAL A 514 13.17 -71.62 -53.54
C VAL A 514 13.71 -70.19 -53.73
N PRO A 515 14.18 -69.76 -54.92
CA PRO A 515 14.71 -68.41 -55.10
C PRO A 515 13.64 -67.33 -54.95
N ALA A 516 12.44 -67.57 -55.50
CA ALA A 516 11.30 -66.67 -55.34
C ALA A 516 10.86 -66.59 -53.86
N ALA A 517 10.85 -67.71 -53.15
CA ALA A 517 10.53 -67.76 -51.73
C ALA A 517 11.55 -66.97 -50.88
N VAL A 518 12.85 -67.07 -51.18
CA VAL A 518 13.91 -66.30 -50.50
C VAL A 518 13.75 -64.79 -50.78
N ALA A 519 13.50 -64.40 -52.03
CA ALA A 519 13.27 -63.00 -52.38
C ALA A 519 12.01 -62.43 -51.70
N ALA A 520 10.93 -63.22 -51.62
CA ALA A 520 9.73 -62.84 -50.89
C ALA A 520 10.03 -62.64 -49.39
N LEU A 521 10.79 -63.55 -48.79
CA LEU A 521 11.13 -63.51 -47.37
C LEU A 521 12.01 -62.31 -47.02
N LEU A 522 12.92 -61.90 -47.92
CA LEU A 522 13.72 -60.68 -47.78
C LEU A 522 12.89 -59.39 -47.95
N THR A 523 11.75 -59.46 -48.61
CA THR A 523 10.87 -58.30 -48.84
C THR A 523 9.92 -58.05 -47.64
N ILE A 524 9.62 -59.08 -46.83
CA ILE A 524 8.72 -58.98 -45.67
C ILE A 524 9.14 -57.90 -44.65
N PRO A 525 10.41 -57.76 -44.24
CA PRO A 525 10.83 -56.71 -43.32
C PRO A 525 10.54 -55.29 -43.84
N VAL A 526 10.67 -55.07 -45.15
CA VAL A 526 10.38 -53.78 -45.80
C VAL A 526 8.89 -53.45 -45.71
N VAL A 527 8.02 -54.45 -45.92
CA VAL A 527 6.56 -54.30 -45.73
C VAL A 527 6.23 -53.88 -44.30
N VAL A 528 6.85 -54.53 -43.29
CA VAL A 528 6.60 -54.22 -41.87
C VAL A 528 7.07 -52.81 -41.52
N LEU A 529 8.24 -52.38 -42.01
CA LEU A 529 8.77 -51.03 -41.78
C LEU A 529 7.89 -49.96 -42.44
N LEU A 530 7.45 -50.21 -43.69
CA LEU A 530 6.53 -49.33 -44.40
C LEU A 530 5.21 -49.20 -43.63
N TYR A 531 4.61 -50.32 -43.22
CA TYR A 531 3.37 -50.33 -42.45
C TYR A 531 3.48 -49.56 -41.12
N ARG A 532 4.56 -49.78 -40.36
CA ARG A 532 4.82 -49.04 -39.11
C ARG A 532 4.94 -47.54 -39.33
N SER A 533 5.52 -47.11 -40.46
CA SER A 533 5.67 -45.70 -40.79
C SER A 533 4.32 -44.97 -40.94
N PHE A 534 3.24 -45.66 -41.32
CA PHE A 534 1.89 -45.07 -41.46
C PHE A 534 1.10 -45.01 -40.14
N ARG A 535 1.45 -45.83 -39.14
CA ARG A 535 0.75 -45.83 -37.84
C ARG A 535 1.15 -44.69 -36.90
N THR A 536 2.23 -43.97 -37.15
CA THR A 536 2.66 -42.84 -36.33
C THR A 536 1.89 -41.57 -36.71
N LYS A 537 0.81 -41.26 -35.96
CA LYS A 537 0.01 -40.04 -36.13
C LYS A 537 0.64 -38.86 -35.40
N ARG A 538 1.45 -38.05 -36.09
CA ARG A 538 1.80 -36.68 -35.70
C ARG A 538 1.83 -35.80 -36.94
N GLY A 539 0.92 -34.83 -37.02
CA GLY A 539 0.78 -33.88 -38.11
C GLY A 539 1.62 -32.61 -37.89
N VAL A 540 1.74 -31.80 -38.94
CA VAL A 540 2.42 -30.50 -38.90
C VAL A 540 1.56 -29.52 -38.09
N ARG A 541 2.07 -29.01 -36.95
CA ARG A 541 1.52 -27.81 -36.32
C ARG A 541 2.42 -26.65 -36.70
N ALA A 542 1.86 -25.63 -37.33
CA ALA A 542 2.54 -24.35 -37.51
C ALA A 542 2.23 -23.48 -36.28
N THR A 543 3.22 -23.20 -35.46
CA THR A 543 3.14 -22.17 -34.41
C THR A 543 3.76 -20.89 -34.95
N PRO A 544 3.01 -19.79 -35.14
CA PRO A 544 3.62 -18.52 -35.49
C PRO A 544 4.40 -18.00 -34.27
N GLN A 545 5.73 -18.02 -34.34
CA GLN A 545 6.57 -17.30 -33.38
C GLN A 545 6.66 -15.83 -33.81
N PHE A 546 5.98 -14.95 -33.08
CA PHE A 546 6.33 -13.53 -33.08
C PHE A 546 7.61 -13.37 -32.27
N THR A 547 8.64 -12.81 -32.91
CA THR A 547 10.00 -12.69 -32.38
C THR A 547 10.02 -11.69 -31.21
N ARG A 548 10.04 -12.19 -29.97
CA ARG A 548 10.35 -11.41 -28.77
C ARG A 548 11.86 -11.32 -28.64
N GLN A 549 12.48 -10.42 -29.40
CA GLN A 549 13.93 -10.24 -29.38
C GLN A 549 14.26 -8.75 -29.44
N ASN A 550 14.32 -8.12 -28.26
CA ASN A 550 15.05 -6.86 -27.99
C ASN A 550 14.98 -6.47 -26.48
N LEU A 551 15.24 -7.41 -25.57
CA LEU A 551 15.33 -7.10 -24.13
C LEU A 551 16.53 -7.77 -23.42
N LYS A 552 17.60 -8.12 -24.15
CA LYS A 552 18.82 -8.66 -23.53
C LYS A 552 20.13 -7.93 -23.83
N ASP A 553 20.13 -6.87 -24.64
CA ASP A 553 21.37 -6.14 -24.98
C ASP A 553 21.50 -4.79 -24.26
N ARG A 554 21.03 -4.68 -23.01
CA ARG A 554 21.26 -3.50 -22.15
C ARG A 554 21.77 -3.82 -20.75
N ARG A 555 22.50 -4.93 -20.61
CA ARG A 555 23.41 -5.18 -19.48
C ARG A 555 24.74 -5.67 -20.04
N GLY A 556 25.59 -4.72 -20.37
CA GLY A 556 26.95 -4.91 -20.86
C GLY A 556 27.40 -3.64 -21.59
N ASP A 557 28.29 -2.89 -20.94
CA ASP A 557 29.04 -1.72 -21.42
C ASP A 557 28.35 -0.34 -21.31
N ASP A 558 28.26 0.15 -20.06
CA ASP A 558 28.95 1.35 -19.51
C ASP A 558 28.31 1.77 -18.17
#